data_AF-A0A1V4REW0-F1
#
_entry.id   AF-A0A1V4REW0-F1
#
_cell.length_a   1.000
_cell.length_b   1.000
_cell.length_c   1.000
_cell.angle_alpha   90.00
_cell.angle_beta   90.00
_cell.angle_gamma   90.00
#
_symmetry.space_group_name_H-M   'P 1'
#
loop_
_entity.id
_entity.type
_entity.pdbx_description
1 polymer ?
#
loop_
_entity_poly.entity_id
_entity_poly.type
_entity_poly.pdbx_seq_one_letter_code
_entity_poly.pdbx_strand_id
1 'polypeptide(L)'
;MKRVSRLVIWVCSRFTREQIEFIVKELSSILKSRNPSVKPKDNFKEKYPNYRKFIVDSTPPLAERPALDYCRRPDTDRQDFHLLEN
;
A
#
# COMPACT_ATOMS: atom_id res chain seq x y z
N MET A 1 0.69 -8.92 -19.27
CA MET A 1 -0.10 -9.95 -19.98
C MET A 1 0.52 -11.35 -19.96
N LYS A 2 1.82 -11.57 -20.29
CA LYS A 2 2.44 -12.92 -20.30
C LYS A 2 2.31 -13.73 -18.99
N ARG A 3 2.22 -13.07 -17.83
CA ARG A 3 1.97 -13.72 -16.53
C ARG A 3 0.53 -14.21 -16.39
N VAL A 4 -0.42 -13.50 -16.99
CA VAL A 4 -1.85 -13.86 -17.00
C VAL A 4 -2.08 -15.08 -17.89
N SER A 5 -1.39 -15.18 -19.04
CA SER A 5 -1.48 -16.38 -19.89
C SER A 5 -1.03 -17.65 -19.16
N ARG A 6 0.01 -17.56 -18.31
CA ARG A 6 0.43 -18.69 -17.48
C ARG A 6 -0.59 -19.05 -16.40
N LEU A 7 -1.29 -18.06 -15.86
CA LEU A 7 -2.40 -18.30 -14.93
C LEU A 7 -3.53 -19.09 -15.60
N VAL A 8 -3.88 -18.77 -16.84
CA VAL A 8 -4.92 -19.50 -17.60
C VAL A 8 -4.52 -20.97 -17.75
N ILE A 9 -3.29 -21.23 -18.19
CA ILE A 9 -2.76 -22.60 -18.34
C ILE A 9 -2.80 -23.34 -16.99
N TRP A 10 -2.40 -22.67 -15.90
CA TRP A 10 -2.42 -23.25 -14.56
C TRP A 10 -3.85 -23.56 -14.08
N VAL A 11 -4.82 -22.67 -14.30
CA VAL A 11 -6.24 -22.91 -13.96
C VAL A 11 -6.77 -24.12 -14.72
N CYS A 12 -6.51 -24.19 -16.03
CA CYS A 12 -6.92 -25.34 -16.85
C CYS A 12 -6.28 -26.66 -16.42
N SER A 13 -5.09 -26.62 -15.80
CA SER A 13 -4.43 -27.82 -15.27
C SER A 13 -5.00 -28.34 -13.95
N ARG A 14 -5.76 -27.50 -13.22
CA ARG A 14 -6.16 -27.76 -11.83
C ARG A 14 -7.65 -28.00 -11.63
N PHE A 15 -8.49 -27.45 -12.50
CA PHE A 15 -9.95 -27.43 -12.37
C PHE A 15 -10.65 -28.14 -13.52
N THR A 16 -11.85 -28.65 -13.25
CA THR A 16 -12.73 -29.21 -14.30
C THR A 16 -13.43 -28.09 -15.08
N ARG A 17 -14.02 -28.43 -16.22
CA ARG A 17 -14.77 -27.47 -17.06
C ARG A 17 -15.84 -26.72 -16.27
N GLU A 18 -16.66 -27.44 -15.50
CA GLU A 18 -17.76 -26.87 -14.70
C GLU A 18 -17.24 -25.89 -13.64
N GLN A 19 -16.11 -26.23 -12.99
CA GLN A 19 -15.46 -25.37 -12.01
C GLN A 19 -14.91 -24.10 -12.67
N ILE A 20 -14.34 -24.21 -13.87
CA ILE A 20 -13.85 -23.06 -14.63
C ILE A 20 -15.01 -22.14 -15.02
N GLU A 21 -16.12 -22.71 -15.52
CA GLU A 21 -17.32 -21.95 -15.85
C GLU A 21 -17.89 -21.21 -14.63
N PHE A 22 -17.88 -21.85 -13.46
CA PHE A 22 -18.26 -21.20 -12.19
C PHE A 22 -17.33 -20.04 -11.83
N ILE A 23 -16.01 -20.24 -11.90
CA ILE A 23 -15.02 -19.17 -11.64
C ILE A 23 -15.23 -17.98 -12.58
N VAL A 24 -15.44 -18.23 -13.88
CA VAL A 24 -15.68 -17.14 -14.86
C VAL A 24 -16.98 -16.42 -14.56
N LYS A 25 -18.04 -17.13 -14.17
CA LYS A 25 -19.32 -16.54 -13.78
C LYS A 25 -19.18 -15.62 -12.55
N GLU A 26 -18.49 -16.08 -11.51
CA GLU A 26 -18.22 -15.30 -10.30
C GLU A 26 -17.38 -14.05 -10.60
N LEU A 27 -16.28 -14.20 -11.34
CA LEU A 27 -15.44 -13.07 -11.75
C LEU A 27 -16.23 -12.06 -12.59
N SER A 28 -17.06 -12.53 -13.52
CA SER A 28 -17.94 -11.67 -14.32
C SER A 28 -18.97 -10.95 -13.45
N SER A 29 -19.50 -11.62 -12.42
CA SER A 29 -20.42 -11.02 -11.45
C SER A 29 -19.75 -9.92 -10.65
N ILE A 30 -18.50 -10.12 -10.18
CA ILE A 30 -17.71 -9.12 -9.45
C ILE A 30 -17.37 -7.91 -10.34
N LEU A 31 -17.11 -8.13 -11.63
CA LEU A 31 -16.86 -7.02 -12.57
C LEU A 31 -18.14 -6.21 -12.87
N LYS A 32 -19.32 -6.85 -12.87
CA LYS A 32 -20.61 -6.20 -13.11
C LYS A 32 -21.21 -5.54 -11.87
N SER A 33 -21.01 -6.14 -10.70
CA SER A 33 -21.57 -5.69 -9.43
C SER A 33 -20.55 -4.91 -8.63
N ARG A 34 -20.92 -3.72 -8.14
CA ARG A 34 -20.08 -2.91 -7.26
C ARG A 34 -20.11 -3.47 -5.83
N ASN A 35 -19.80 -4.75 -5.66
CA ASN A 35 -19.78 -5.41 -4.36
C ASN A 35 -18.70 -4.78 -3.46
N PRO A 36 -19.02 -4.43 -2.19
CA PRO A 36 -18.08 -3.72 -1.32
C PRO A 36 -16.95 -4.61 -0.78
N SER A 37 -17.16 -5.92 -0.70
CA SER A 37 -16.24 -6.89 -0.07
C SER A 37 -15.09 -7.32 -0.97
N VAL A 38 -15.36 -7.52 -2.27
CA VAL A 38 -14.36 -7.98 -3.25
C VAL A 38 -14.28 -6.95 -4.37
N LYS A 39 -13.21 -6.15 -4.35
CA LYS A 39 -12.95 -5.12 -5.36
C LYS A 39 -11.71 -5.46 -6.17
N PRO A 40 -11.73 -5.21 -7.50
CA PRO A 40 -10.52 -5.27 -8.28
C PRO A 40 -9.45 -4.34 -7.70
N LYS A 41 -8.19 -4.74 -7.82
CA LYS A 41 -7.04 -4.00 -7.30
C LYS A 41 -6.94 -2.57 -7.88
N ASP A 42 -7.52 -2.36 -9.06
CA ASP A 42 -7.53 -1.06 -9.74
C ASP A 42 -8.36 0.01 -9.00
N ASN A 43 -9.32 -0.38 -8.15
CA ASN A 43 -10.11 0.55 -7.33
C ASN A 43 -9.23 1.41 -6.40
N PHE A 44 -8.04 0.92 -6.04
CA PHE A 44 -7.11 1.67 -5.21
C PHE A 44 -6.68 2.99 -5.87
N LYS A 45 -6.49 3.01 -7.19
CA LYS A 45 -6.12 4.22 -7.93
C LYS A 45 -7.28 5.21 -8.06
N GLU A 46 -8.52 4.73 -8.10
CA GLU A 46 -9.71 5.61 -8.05
C GLU A 46 -9.79 6.35 -6.72
N LYS A 47 -9.54 5.65 -5.60
CA LYS A 47 -9.57 6.25 -4.26
C LYS A 47 -8.38 7.17 -4.00
N TYR A 48 -7.21 6.84 -4.53
CA TYR A 48 -5.98 7.60 -4.31
C TYR A 48 -5.34 7.98 -5.64
N PRO A 49 -5.91 8.95 -6.37
CA PRO A 49 -5.45 9.33 -7.71
C PRO A 49 -4.02 9.87 -7.73
N ASN A 50 -3.53 10.35 -6.59
CA ASN A 50 -2.18 10.92 -6.42
C ASN A 50 -1.20 9.96 -5.75
N TYR A 51 -1.61 8.74 -5.38
CA TYR A 51 -0.71 7.80 -4.73
C TYR A 51 0.43 7.38 -5.67
N ARG A 52 1.67 7.56 -5.20
CA ARG A 52 2.92 7.33 -5.96
C ARG A 52 3.04 8.14 -7.27
N LYS A 53 2.29 9.23 -7.42
CA LYS A 53 2.63 10.24 -8.42
C LYS A 53 3.69 11.14 -7.83
N PHE A 54 4.96 10.75 -8.00
CA PHE A 54 6.07 11.60 -7.60
C PHE A 54 6.31 12.62 -8.70
N ILE A 55 6.20 13.90 -8.35
CA ILE A 55 6.76 14.98 -9.13
C ILE A 55 8.15 15.18 -8.54
N VAL A 56 9.18 14.89 -9.34
CA VAL A 56 10.56 15.14 -8.91
C VAL A 56 10.72 16.66 -8.84
N ASP A 57 11.15 17.14 -7.67
CA ASP A 57 11.47 18.55 -7.52
C ASP A 57 12.55 18.93 -8.54
N SER A 58 12.26 19.95 -9.35
CA SER A 58 13.20 20.46 -10.35
C SER A 58 14.26 21.35 -9.71
N THR A 59 14.03 21.78 -8.47
CA THR A 59 15.02 22.55 -7.73
C THR A 59 16.10 21.63 -7.18
N PRO A 60 17.38 22.02 -7.30
CA PRO A 60 18.47 21.24 -6.74
C PRO A 60 18.39 21.28 -5.20
N PRO A 61 18.90 20.23 -4.52
CA PRO A 61 18.98 20.23 -3.07
C PRO A 61 19.79 21.42 -2.57
N LEU A 62 19.43 21.93 -1.39
CA LEU A 62 20.16 23.01 -0.74
C LEU A 62 21.63 22.59 -0.53
N ALA A 63 22.55 23.44 -0.98
CA ALA A 63 23.99 23.20 -0.83
C ALA A 63 24.46 23.41 0.62
N GLU A 64 23.74 24.24 1.36
CA GLU A 64 24.06 24.59 2.74
C GLU A 64 23.22 23.76 3.70
N ARG A 65 23.89 23.24 4.75
CA ARG A 65 23.20 22.57 5.85
C ARG A 65 22.33 23.62 6.58
N PRO A 66 21.07 23.33 6.90
CA PRO A 66 20.26 24.23 7.72
C PRO A 66 20.95 24.47 9.06
N ALA A 67 20.92 25.71 9.55
CA ALA A 67 21.42 26.04 10.86
C ALA A 67 20.74 25.13 11.90
N LEU A 68 21.53 24.44 12.72
CA LEU A 68 20.99 23.62 13.80
C LEU A 68 20.38 24.57 14.82
N ASP A 69 19.05 24.61 14.87
CA ASP A 69 18.32 25.33 15.91
C ASP A 69 18.38 24.50 17.20
N TYR A 70 19.52 24.55 17.89
CA TYR A 70 19.71 23.94 19.19
C TYR A 70 19.00 24.77 20.26
N CYS A 71 17.66 24.73 20.30
CA CYS A 71 16.77 24.97 21.45
C CYS A 71 15.32 24.88 20.90
N ARG A 72 14.40 24.02 21.34
CA ARG A 72 14.06 23.66 22.73
C ARG A 72 13.11 22.45 22.70
N ARG A 73 13.56 21.26 23.09
CA ARG A 73 12.72 20.39 23.92
C ARG A 73 13.33 20.43 25.31
N PRO A 74 12.60 20.82 26.37
CA PRO A 74 13.07 20.50 27.71
C PRO A 74 13.00 18.98 27.84
N ASP A 75 14.16 18.35 28.05
CA ASP A 75 14.27 16.95 28.44
C ASP A 75 13.60 16.78 29.80
N THR A 76 12.28 16.60 29.80
CA THR A 76 11.55 16.17 30.98
C THR A 76 11.56 14.65 30.91
N ASP A 77 12.57 14.05 31.51
CA ASP A 77 12.58 12.67 32.05
C ASP A 77 14.01 12.17 32.23
N ARG A 78 14.78 12.79 33.14
CA ARG A 78 15.98 12.10 33.69
C ARG A 78 16.50 12.64 35.02
N GLN A 79 15.68 12.74 36.06
CA GLN A 79 16.15 12.66 37.45
C GLN A 79 14.94 12.50 38.38
N ASP A 80 14.63 11.28 38.81
CA ASP A 80 13.81 10.99 40.01
C ASP A 80 13.91 9.49 40.39
N PHE A 81 15.12 8.97 40.59
CA PHE A 81 15.35 7.64 41.17
C PHE A 81 16.52 7.62 42.16
N HIS A 82 16.69 8.67 42.97
CA HIS A 82 17.77 8.68 43.96
C HIS A 82 17.48 9.45 45.26
N LEU A 83 16.21 9.59 45.66
CA LEU A 83 15.85 10.17 46.96
C LEU A 83 14.79 9.33 47.70
N LEU A 84 14.99 8.00 47.72
CA LEU A 84 14.33 7.10 48.65
C LEU A 84 15.33 6.04 49.12
N GLU A 85 16.42 6.51 49.74
CA GLU A 85 17.19 5.68 50.65
C GLU A 85 17.78 6.56 51.75
N ASN A 86 17.29 6.26 52.98
CA ASN A 86 17.63 6.76 54.31
C ASN A 86 16.78 7.91 54.86
#